data_AF-A0A972TVN4-F1
#
_entry.id   AF-A0A972TVN4-F1
#
_cell.length_a   1.000
_cell.length_b   1.000
_cell.length_c   1.000
_cell.angle_alpha   90.00
_cell.angle_beta   90.00
_cell.angle_gamma   90.00
#
_symmetry.space_group_name_H-M   'P 1'
#
loop_
_entity.id
_entity.type
_entity.pdbx_description
1 polymer ?
#
loop_
_entity_poly.entity_id
_entity_poly.type
_entity_poly.pdbx_seq_one_letter_code
_entity_poly.pdbx_strand_id
1 'polypeptide(L)'
;MKWEYSVQMMAPFYGTVKGKAVKRVDKVENIKGKKYFKLVTVFSEIPGMENDVEYLRKAEDGIFYISEKRMDSPEAIMIPFPIEVGKTWTSKYPIEDELIDIKSSIVGFETLELIDKKYDNCLKILRKGRYQLMNFESIDYRVKNIGIVKGIIKMNGISMEINLDKFSR
;
A
#
# COMPACT_ATOMS: atom_id res chain seq x y z
N MET A 1 11.63 4.51 11.83
CA MET A 1 10.51 3.56 11.61
C MET A 1 10.81 2.64 10.43
N LYS A 2 10.67 1.33 10.63
CA LYS A 2 10.98 0.26 9.68
C LYS A 2 9.93 -0.86 9.79
N TRP A 3 9.53 -1.39 8.63
CA TRP A 3 8.65 -2.54 8.48
C TRP A 3 9.36 -3.59 7.64
N GLU A 4 9.25 -4.84 8.07
CA GLU A 4 9.81 -5.99 7.39
C GLU A 4 8.66 -6.94 7.09
N TYR A 5 8.49 -7.27 5.82
CA TYR A 5 7.39 -8.07 5.30
C TYR A 5 7.91 -9.33 4.64
N SER A 6 7.20 -10.43 4.85
CA SER A 6 7.23 -11.59 3.98
C SER A 6 6.30 -11.34 2.81
N VAL A 7 6.76 -11.68 1.61
CA VAL A 7 6.01 -11.50 0.36
C VAL A 7 5.88 -12.84 -0.34
N GLN A 8 4.68 -13.17 -0.77
CA GLN A 8 4.40 -14.32 -1.62
C GLN A 8 3.70 -13.84 -2.88
N MET A 9 4.30 -14.11 -4.03
CA MET A 9 3.75 -13.78 -5.34
C MET A 9 3.44 -15.07 -6.10
N MET A 10 2.22 -15.21 -6.58
CA MET A 10 1.81 -16.27 -7.48
C MET A 10 1.60 -15.68 -8.86
N ALA A 11 2.30 -16.20 -9.86
CA ALA A 11 2.18 -15.77 -11.26
C ALA A 11 1.97 -16.99 -12.18
N PRO A 12 1.15 -16.88 -13.25
CA PRO A 12 0.81 -18.02 -14.11
C PRO A 12 2.02 -18.76 -14.71
N PHE A 13 3.11 -18.05 -15.01
CA PHE A 13 4.28 -18.62 -15.70
C PHE A 13 5.44 -19.00 -14.76
N TYR A 14 5.48 -18.47 -13.54
CA TYR A 14 6.59 -18.66 -12.60
C TYR A 14 6.18 -19.44 -11.33
N GLY A 15 4.90 -19.81 -11.22
CA GLY A 15 4.38 -20.45 -10.03
C GLY A 15 4.40 -19.51 -8.83
N THR A 16 4.71 -20.06 -7.65
CA THR A 16 4.81 -19.28 -6.41
C THR A 16 6.26 -18.89 -6.13
N VAL A 17 6.50 -17.60 -6.00
CA VAL A 17 7.76 -17.00 -5.57
C VAL A 17 7.59 -16.42 -4.17
N LYS A 18 8.58 -16.60 -3.31
CA LYS A 18 8.63 -15.99 -1.98
C LYS A 18 9.82 -15.07 -1.89
N GLY A 19 9.63 -13.94 -1.22
CA GLY A 19 10.71 -13.02 -0.92
C GLY A 19 10.35 -12.10 0.23
N LYS A 20 11.02 -10.95 0.29
CA LYS A 20 10.90 -10.00 1.39
C LYS A 20 10.75 -8.59 0.88
N ALA A 21 10.10 -7.75 1.68
CA ALA A 21 10.09 -6.31 1.48
C ALA A 21 10.48 -5.61 2.78
N VAL A 22 11.39 -4.64 2.68
CA VAL A 22 11.74 -3.75 3.78
C VAL A 22 11.30 -2.35 3.43
N LYS A 23 10.32 -1.84 4.17
CA LYS A 23 9.85 -0.46 4.06
C LYS A 23 10.42 0.36 5.21
N ARG A 24 10.92 1.57 4.96
CA ARG A 24 11.44 2.45 6.00
C ARG A 24 11.12 3.90 5.71
N VAL A 25 10.94 4.69 6.77
CA VAL A 25 11.01 6.15 6.65
C VAL A 25 12.47 6.53 6.54
N ASP A 26 12.83 7.17 5.44
CA ASP A 26 14.19 7.60 5.14
C ASP A 26 14.45 9.01 5.71
N LYS A 27 13.63 9.97 5.29
CA LYS A 27 13.73 11.37 5.72
C LYS A 27 12.38 12.09 5.66
N VAL A 28 12.35 13.32 6.15
CA VAL A 28 11.25 14.28 5.92
C VAL A 28 11.68 15.23 4.81
N GLU A 29 10.79 15.50 3.86
CA GLU A 29 11.05 16.32 2.68
C GLU A 29 9.94 17.35 2.47
N ASN A 30 10.29 18.54 1.96
CA ASN A 30 9.33 19.56 1.59
C ASN A 30 9.07 19.49 0.08
N ILE A 31 7.83 19.23 -0.30
CA ILE A 31 7.39 19.16 -1.70
C ILE A 31 6.24 20.15 -1.86
N LYS A 32 6.39 21.13 -2.77
CA LYS A 32 5.36 22.16 -3.05
C LYS A 32 4.84 22.84 -1.76
N GLY A 33 5.73 23.14 -0.81
CA GLY A 33 5.42 23.79 0.47
C GLY A 33 4.78 22.88 1.54
N LYS A 34 4.62 21.59 1.28
CA LYS A 34 4.04 20.60 2.20
C LYS A 34 5.12 19.63 2.70
N LYS A 35 5.07 19.26 3.97
CA LYS A 35 5.99 18.26 4.58
C LYS A 35 5.52 16.84 4.32
N TYR A 36 6.39 16.00 3.76
CA TYR A 36 6.15 14.58 3.51
C TYR A 36 7.20 13.73 4.21
N PHE A 37 6.80 12.53 4.64
CA PHE A 37 7.72 11.46 4.97
C PHE A 37 8.10 10.74 3.67
N LYS A 38 9.39 10.65 3.37
CA LYS A 38 9.90 9.81 2.28
C LYS A 38 9.98 8.37 2.79
N LEU A 39 9.24 7.46 2.17
CA LEU A 39 9.30 6.03 2.44
C LEU A 39 9.98 5.33 1.29
N VAL A 40 10.94 4.48 1.62
CA VAL A 40 11.66 3.63 0.67
C VAL A 40 11.29 2.18 0.96
N THR A 41 10.86 1.47 -0.07
CA THR A 41 10.58 0.03 -0.04
C THR A 41 11.60 -0.69 -0.89
N VAL A 42 12.35 -1.59 -0.28
CA VAL A 42 13.32 -2.45 -0.97
C VAL A 42 12.76 -3.86 -1.01
N PHE A 43 12.68 -4.44 -2.20
CA PHE A 43 12.28 -5.84 -2.38
C PHE A 43 13.52 -6.71 -2.58
N SER A 44 13.47 -7.93 -2.08
CA SER A 44 14.52 -8.94 -2.28
C SER A 44 13.91 -10.30 -2.54
N GLU A 45 14.60 -11.13 -3.32
CA GLU A 45 14.18 -12.51 -3.64
C GLU A 45 12.88 -12.60 -4.45
N ILE A 46 12.45 -11.51 -5.08
CA ILE A 46 11.29 -11.47 -6.00
C ILE A 46 11.77 -10.96 -7.36
N PRO A 47 11.98 -11.85 -8.35
CA PRO A 47 12.47 -11.46 -9.67
C PRO A 47 11.56 -10.42 -10.34
N GLY A 48 12.17 -9.40 -10.95
CA GLY A 48 11.47 -8.34 -11.68
C GLY A 48 10.76 -7.29 -10.81
N MET A 49 10.83 -7.41 -9.48
CA MET A 49 10.22 -6.42 -8.59
C MET A 49 11.19 -5.28 -8.31
N GLU A 50 10.84 -4.07 -8.75
CA GLU A 50 11.62 -2.87 -8.51
C GLU A 50 11.44 -2.35 -7.09
N ASN A 51 12.47 -1.67 -6.57
CA ASN A 51 12.32 -0.87 -5.37
C ASN A 51 11.35 0.29 -5.62
N ASP A 52 10.64 0.68 -4.58
CA ASP A 52 9.64 1.74 -4.66
C ASP A 52 9.95 2.86 -3.67
N VAL A 53 9.63 4.08 -4.06
CA VAL A 53 9.78 5.27 -3.25
C VAL A 53 8.50 6.08 -3.31
N GLU A 54 7.95 6.35 -2.13
CA GLU A 54 6.72 7.10 -1.97
C GLU A 54 6.87 8.21 -0.94
N TYR A 55 6.06 9.24 -1.06
CA TYR A 55 6.00 10.36 -0.15
C TYR A 55 4.62 10.40 0.50
N LEU A 56 4.57 10.23 1.82
CA LEU A 56 3.33 10.25 2.57
C LEU A 56 3.21 11.51 3.41
N ARG A 57 2.04 12.14 3.37
CA ARG A 57 1.72 13.29 4.22
C ARG A 57 0.43 13.04 4.95
N LYS A 58 0.43 13.31 6.26
CA LYS A 58 -0.79 13.40 7.05
C LYS A 58 -1.29 14.84 7.03
N ALA A 59 -2.59 15.00 6.83
CA ALA A 59 -3.32 16.25 6.91
C ALA A 59 -4.52 16.07 7.87
N GLU A 60 -5.30 17.13 8.04
CA GLU A 60 -6.54 17.09 8.84
C GLU A 60 -7.60 16.20 8.20
N ASP A 61 -7.67 16.20 6.87
CA ASP A 61 -8.68 15.52 6.05
C ASP A 61 -8.24 14.14 5.53
N GLY A 62 -7.00 13.72 5.78
CA GLY A 62 -6.55 12.38 5.42
C GLY A 62 -5.05 12.15 5.36
N ILE A 63 -4.69 11.00 4.80
CA ILE A 63 -3.32 10.64 4.43
C ILE A 63 -3.21 10.70 2.92
N PHE A 64 -2.23 11.44 2.43
CA PHE A 64 -1.96 11.68 1.02
C PHE A 64 -0.66 11.01 0.60
N TYR A 65 -0.59 10.64 -0.67
CA TYR A 65 0.49 9.90 -1.30
C TYR A 65 0.96 10.61 -2.58
N ILE A 66 2.28 10.62 -2.81
CA ILE A 66 2.92 10.95 -4.08
C ILE A 66 3.95 9.86 -4.40
N SER A 67 4.01 9.41 -5.65
CA SER A 67 5.05 8.50 -6.13
C SER A 67 6.30 9.29 -6.54
N GLU A 68 7.50 8.80 -6.21
CA GLU A 68 8.75 9.39 -6.72
C GLU A 68 8.81 9.37 -8.26
N LYS A 69 8.18 8.38 -8.89
CA LYS A 69 8.12 8.25 -10.35
C LYS A 69 7.23 9.32 -11.01
N ARG A 70 6.42 10.05 -10.24
CA ARG A 70 5.42 11.02 -10.71
C ARG A 70 5.23 12.19 -9.74
N MET A 71 6.30 12.93 -9.50
CA MET A 71 6.32 14.11 -8.59
C MET A 71 5.57 15.33 -9.14
N ASP A 72 5.32 15.36 -10.45
CA ASP A 72 4.54 16.36 -11.17
C ASP A 72 3.03 16.17 -10.98
N SER A 73 2.58 14.93 -10.75
CA SER A 73 1.18 14.56 -10.58
C SER A 73 0.55 15.14 -9.30
N PRO A 74 -0.79 15.30 -9.25
CA PRO A 74 -1.50 15.64 -8.03
C PRO A 74 -1.29 14.59 -6.94
N GLU A 75 -1.35 15.01 -5.68
CA GLU A 75 -1.35 14.04 -4.56
C GLU A 75 -2.62 13.18 -4.58
N ALA A 76 -2.46 11.88 -4.35
CA ALA A 76 -3.56 10.93 -4.24
C ALA A 76 -3.97 10.76 -2.78
N ILE A 77 -5.27 10.74 -2.48
CA ILE A 77 -5.75 10.49 -1.12
C ILE A 77 -5.72 8.98 -0.82
N MET A 78 -4.79 8.56 0.03
CA MET A 78 -4.62 7.16 0.40
C MET A 78 -5.68 6.71 1.42
N ILE A 79 -5.99 7.54 2.41
CA ILE A 79 -7.03 7.28 3.43
C ILE A 79 -7.67 8.61 3.84
N PRO A 80 -8.98 8.82 3.59
CA PRO A 80 -9.67 10.01 4.06
C PRO A 80 -9.98 9.94 5.57
N PHE A 81 -10.01 11.11 6.20
CA PHE A 81 -10.55 11.31 7.54
C PHE A 81 -11.93 12.00 7.48
N PRO A 82 -12.81 11.79 8.48
CA PRO A 82 -12.75 10.71 9.47
C PRO A 82 -12.81 9.31 8.82
N ILE A 83 -12.32 8.30 9.56
CA ILE A 83 -12.35 6.89 9.14
C ILE A 83 -13.73 6.34 9.49
N GLU A 84 -14.53 6.02 8.47
CA GLU A 84 -15.91 5.57 8.61
C GLU A 84 -16.16 4.34 7.75
N VAL A 85 -16.83 3.34 8.31
CA VAL A 85 -17.20 2.13 7.57
C VAL A 85 -18.19 2.47 6.45
N GLY A 86 -17.96 1.92 5.26
CA GLY A 86 -18.75 2.22 4.07
C GLY A 86 -18.30 3.47 3.31
N LYS A 87 -17.38 4.30 3.87
CA LYS A 87 -16.84 5.47 3.18
C LYS A 87 -16.07 5.02 1.94
N THR A 88 -16.37 5.66 0.81
CA THR A 88 -15.72 5.40 -0.48
C THR A 88 -15.11 6.66 -1.05
N TRP A 89 -14.05 6.51 -1.83
CA TRP A 89 -13.40 7.61 -2.53
C TRP A 89 -12.69 7.10 -3.79
N THR A 90 -12.46 8.00 -4.75
CA THR A 90 -11.66 7.71 -5.94
C THR A 90 -10.39 8.54 -5.88
N SER A 91 -9.26 7.91 -6.16
CA SER A 91 -7.96 8.58 -6.24
C SER A 91 -7.31 8.29 -7.58
N LYS A 92 -6.58 9.28 -8.11
CA LYS A 92 -5.74 9.11 -9.30
C LYS A 92 -4.36 8.64 -8.86
N TYR A 93 -4.10 7.35 -9.06
CA TYR A 93 -2.79 6.76 -8.75
C TYR A 93 -1.91 6.75 -10.00
N PRO A 94 -0.65 7.18 -9.88
CA PRO A 94 0.33 6.98 -10.95
C PRO A 94 0.72 5.50 -11.03
N ILE A 95 0.50 4.88 -12.18
CA ILE A 95 1.05 3.57 -12.52
C ILE A 95 1.74 3.70 -13.87
N GLU A 96 3.04 3.42 -13.89
CA GLU A 96 3.91 3.65 -15.05
C GLU A 96 3.71 5.06 -15.62
N ASP A 97 3.21 5.17 -16.85
CA ASP A 97 3.02 6.43 -17.55
C ASP A 97 1.61 7.02 -17.48
N GLU A 98 0.70 6.40 -16.72
CA GLU A 98 -0.71 6.78 -16.67
C GLU A 98 -1.19 7.12 -15.26
N LEU A 99 -2.22 7.97 -15.20
CA LEU A 99 -3.01 8.17 -13.98
C LEU A 99 -4.27 7.30 -14.06
N ILE A 100 -4.44 6.45 -13.06
CA ILE A 100 -5.53 5.50 -12.99
C ILE A 100 -6.47 5.86 -11.85
N ASP A 101 -7.77 5.81 -12.14
CA ASP A 101 -8.79 5.91 -11.12
C ASP A 101 -8.86 4.61 -10.29
N ILE A 102 -8.50 4.73 -9.02
CA ILE A 102 -8.62 3.67 -8.02
C ILE A 102 -9.77 4.01 -7.09
N LYS A 103 -10.85 3.24 -7.17
CA LYS A 103 -11.97 3.30 -6.25
C LYS A 103 -11.63 2.53 -4.98
N SER A 104 -11.65 3.22 -3.86
CA SER A 104 -11.33 2.68 -2.55
C SER A 104 -12.56 2.73 -1.62
N SER A 105 -12.61 1.82 -0.65
CA SER A 105 -13.66 1.77 0.36
C SER A 105 -13.13 1.25 1.69
N ILE A 106 -13.55 1.85 2.80
CA ILE A 106 -13.38 1.26 4.13
C ILE A 106 -14.46 0.19 4.28
N VAL A 107 -14.05 -1.08 4.32
CA VAL A 107 -14.96 -2.22 4.41
C VAL A 107 -15.42 -2.44 5.84
N GLY A 108 -14.54 -2.20 6.81
CA GLY A 108 -14.84 -2.46 8.22
C GLY A 108 -13.59 -2.55 9.06
N PHE A 109 -13.79 -3.03 10.29
CA PHE A 109 -12.74 -3.43 11.21
C PHE A 109 -12.88 -4.92 11.46
N GLU A 110 -11.78 -5.67 11.38
CA GLU A 110 -11.77 -7.09 11.69
C GLU A 110 -10.55 -7.48 12.51
N THR A 111 -10.66 -8.60 13.18
CA THR A 111 -9.52 -9.21 13.87
C THR A 111 -8.77 -10.08 12.87
N LEU A 112 -7.48 -9.81 12.70
CA LEU A 112 -6.63 -10.55 11.79
C LEU A 112 -5.69 -11.47 12.57
N GLU A 113 -5.77 -12.76 12.28
CA GLU A 113 -4.85 -13.78 12.81
C GLU A 113 -3.86 -14.16 11.72
N LEU A 114 -2.58 -13.87 11.97
CA LEU A 114 -1.42 -14.38 11.24
C LEU A 114 -0.78 -15.50 12.06
N ILE A 115 0.10 -16.30 11.44
CA ILE A 115 0.70 -17.53 12.01
C ILE A 115 1.06 -17.41 13.50
N ASP A 116 1.76 -16.33 13.88
CA ASP A 116 2.22 -16.11 15.27
C ASP A 116 1.68 -14.81 15.89
N LYS A 117 0.72 -14.14 15.26
CA LYS A 117 0.27 -12.81 15.69
C LYS A 117 -1.22 -12.60 15.51
N LYS A 118 -1.83 -11.99 16.51
CA LYS A 118 -3.20 -11.50 16.44
C LYS A 118 -3.20 -9.98 16.46
N TYR A 119 -3.93 -9.39 15.53
CA TYR A 119 -4.14 -7.95 15.44
C TYR A 119 -5.64 -7.65 15.52
N ASP A 120 -6.07 -7.15 16.67
CA ASP A 120 -7.46 -6.74 16.87
C ASP A 120 -7.73 -5.39 16.19
N ASN A 121 -8.98 -5.17 15.78
CA ASN A 121 -9.45 -3.90 15.19
C ASN A 121 -8.62 -3.43 13.99
N CYS A 122 -8.25 -4.33 13.08
CA CYS A 122 -7.58 -3.97 11.83
C CYS A 122 -8.58 -3.27 10.89
N LEU A 123 -8.24 -2.05 10.48
CA LEU A 123 -8.96 -1.35 9.41
C LEU A 123 -8.75 -2.10 8.10
N LYS A 124 -9.85 -2.56 7.48
CA LYS A 124 -9.85 -3.21 6.17
C LYS A 124 -10.23 -2.19 5.10
N ILE A 125 -9.33 -1.97 4.14
CA ILE A 125 -9.60 -1.15 2.97
C ILE A 125 -9.54 -2.04 1.73
N LEU A 126 -10.55 -1.91 0.88
CA LEU A 126 -10.62 -2.52 -0.44
C LEU A 126 -10.37 -1.44 -1.49
N ARG A 127 -9.53 -1.74 -2.48
CA ARG A 127 -9.30 -0.88 -3.64
C ARG A 127 -9.53 -1.68 -4.91
N LYS A 128 -10.20 -1.04 -5.88
CA LYS A 128 -10.45 -1.58 -7.21
C LYS A 128 -10.10 -0.55 -8.24
N GLY A 129 -9.51 -0.97 -9.34
CA GLY A 129 -9.15 -0.12 -10.44
C GLY A 129 -9.05 -0.89 -11.73
N ARG A 130 -8.81 -0.18 -12.82
CA ARG A 130 -8.56 -0.77 -14.13
C ARG A 130 -7.36 -0.08 -14.74
N TYR A 131 -6.33 -0.86 -15.06
CA TYR A 131 -5.18 -0.39 -15.82
C TYR A 131 -5.22 -1.03 -17.20
N GLN A 132 -5.34 -0.25 -18.27
CA GLN A 132 -5.52 -0.75 -19.64
C GLN A 132 -6.67 -1.80 -19.71
N LEU A 133 -6.36 -3.04 -20.08
CA LEU A 133 -7.32 -4.16 -20.14
C LEU A 133 -7.35 -5.00 -18.85
N MET A 134 -6.58 -4.63 -17.83
CA MET A 134 -6.41 -5.40 -16.60
C MET A 134 -7.21 -4.81 -15.44
N ASN A 135 -7.96 -5.66 -14.75
CA ASN A 135 -8.57 -5.30 -13.48
C ASN A 135 -7.53 -5.45 -12.36
N PHE A 136 -7.49 -4.44 -11.50
CA PHE A 136 -6.71 -4.42 -10.27
C PHE A 136 -7.66 -4.49 -9.09
N GLU A 137 -7.35 -5.36 -8.13
CA GLU A 137 -8.01 -5.38 -6.82
C GLU A 137 -6.94 -5.51 -5.74
N SER A 138 -7.08 -4.75 -4.65
CA SER A 138 -6.28 -4.97 -3.46
C SER A 138 -7.07 -4.81 -2.18
N ILE A 139 -6.66 -5.57 -1.16
CA ILE A 139 -7.18 -5.47 0.20
C ILE A 139 -5.98 -5.25 1.11
N ASP A 140 -6.02 -4.24 1.96
CA ASP A 140 -5.03 -4.04 3.03
C ASP A 140 -5.69 -3.96 4.40
N TYR A 141 -5.04 -4.60 5.36
CA TYR A 141 -5.38 -4.60 6.77
C TYR A 141 -4.40 -3.70 7.51
N ARG A 142 -4.91 -2.71 8.22
CA ARG A 142 -4.10 -1.69 8.89
C ARG A 142 -4.36 -1.62 10.38
N VAL A 143 -3.29 -1.57 11.16
CA VAL A 143 -3.33 -1.36 12.60
C VAL A 143 -2.89 0.06 12.94
N LYS A 144 -3.59 0.72 13.87
CA LYS A 144 -3.24 2.07 14.33
C LYS A 144 -1.79 2.10 14.83
N ASN A 145 -1.03 3.13 14.44
CA ASN A 145 0.39 3.34 14.79
C ASN A 145 1.37 2.27 14.26
N ILE A 146 0.90 1.26 13.53
CA ILE A 146 1.73 0.27 12.85
C ILE A 146 1.60 0.45 11.34
N GLY A 147 0.40 0.62 10.80
CA GLY A 147 0.18 0.66 9.35
C GLY A 147 -0.24 -0.71 8.81
N ILE A 148 0.15 -1.03 7.58
CA ILE A 148 -0.25 -2.28 6.91
C ILE A 148 0.38 -3.47 7.61
N VAL A 149 -0.45 -4.41 8.06
CA VAL A 149 -0.03 -5.70 8.65
C VAL A 149 -0.24 -6.89 7.71
N LYS A 150 -1.18 -6.76 6.77
CA LYS A 150 -1.40 -7.70 5.66
C LYS A 150 -1.92 -6.96 4.45
N GLY A 151 -1.48 -7.35 3.26
CA GLY A 151 -1.97 -6.84 1.99
C GLY A 151 -2.13 -7.98 0.99
N ILE A 152 -3.18 -7.91 0.18
CA ILE A 152 -3.44 -8.84 -0.91
C ILE A 152 -3.66 -7.98 -2.15
N ILE A 153 -2.92 -8.24 -3.22
CA ILE A 153 -3.03 -7.54 -4.50
C ILE A 153 -3.28 -8.59 -5.57
N LYS A 154 -4.27 -8.36 -6.43
CA LYS A 154 -4.62 -9.22 -7.56
C LYS A 154 -4.67 -8.40 -8.83
N MET A 155 -3.96 -8.85 -9.85
CA MET A 155 -3.95 -8.21 -11.17
C MET A 155 -3.61 -9.26 -12.23
N ASN A 156 -4.49 -9.42 -13.22
CA ASN A 156 -4.26 -10.28 -14.40
C ASN A 156 -3.71 -11.70 -14.09
N GLY A 157 -4.34 -12.41 -13.15
CA GLY A 157 -3.91 -13.75 -12.74
C GLY A 157 -2.67 -13.79 -11.83
N ILE A 158 -2.02 -12.65 -11.59
CA ILE A 158 -0.99 -12.49 -10.57
C ILE A 158 -1.68 -12.16 -9.25
N SER A 159 -1.25 -12.84 -8.18
CA SER A 159 -1.65 -12.55 -6.80
C SER A 159 -0.41 -12.32 -5.96
N MET A 160 -0.39 -11.25 -5.19
CA MET A 160 0.68 -10.94 -4.25
C MET A 160 0.07 -10.79 -2.87
N GLU A 161 0.64 -11.50 -1.90
CA GLU A 161 0.33 -11.36 -0.50
C GLU A 161 1.55 -10.84 0.24
N ILE A 162 1.35 -9.82 1.08
CA ILE A 162 2.36 -9.31 1.99
C ILE A 162 1.87 -9.49 3.43
N ASN A 163 2.74 -9.94 4.32
CA ASN A 163 2.45 -10.12 5.74
C ASN A 163 3.56 -9.47 6.57
N LEU A 164 3.19 -8.77 7.65
CA LEU A 164 4.15 -8.05 8.49
C LEU A 164 4.86 -8.99 9.46
N ASP A 165 6.14 -9.22 9.19
CA ASP A 165 7.03 -10.02 10.03
C ASP A 165 7.54 -9.21 11.22
N LYS A 166 7.92 -7.94 11.00
CA LYS A 166 8.47 -7.08 12.07
C LYS A 166 8.19 -5.59 11.83
N PHE A 167 7.87 -4.88 12.91
CA PHE A 167 7.81 -3.42 12.94
C PHE A 167 8.77 -2.90 14.02
N SER A 168 9.54 -1.86 13.70
CA SER A 168 10.46 -1.18 14.61
C SER A 168 10.30 0.33 14.48
N ARG A 169 10.24 1.05 15.61
CA ARG A 169 10.10 2.51 15.63
C ARG A 169 11.40 3.20 15.31
#